data_AF-D3PZT3-F1
#
_entry.id   AF-D3PZT3-F1
#
_cell.length_a   1.000
_cell.length_b   1.000
_cell.length_c   1.000
_cell.angle_alpha   90.00
_cell.angle_beta   90.00
_cell.angle_gamma   90.00
#
_symmetry.space_group_name_H-M   'P 1'
#
loop_
_entity.id
_entity.type
_entity.pdbx_description
1 polymer ?
#
loop_
_entity_poly.entity_id
_entity_poly.type
_entity_poly.pdbx_seq_one_letter_code
_entity_poly.pdbx_strand_id
1 'polypeptide(L)'
;MSKFRNSPALIDILRALSGGETLSANEIRARSGRSFSSAQQKKLTEPGYLVVGKAGRASTFTLTADGMDMASDELDGAEQPSRHAPDQRLGAEERKALFALLSPSLQVSYAEVKRTLGIAIGEGLRHTLADKGLVVVVEGPLRFELTEKGWAVAEAELSRPAEADDPPLLKLLHHHFCLLLAGLRTRGLGLTDMYAESYVDMSTKQAAAPRKVAAETVGARIIDAYDELVYEPGGWVSLTRLREHMSDVEREELDEVLSALFRDGRIKLIAEVNQKTLTHRDREAALHIVGDEKHLYAVG
;
A
#
# COMPACT_ATOMS: atom_id res chain seq x y z
N MET A 1 27.42 17.93 -9.12
CA MET A 1 26.77 17.37 -10.33
C MET A 1 26.85 15.87 -10.21
N SER A 2 25.73 15.15 -10.35
CA SER A 2 25.72 13.68 -10.23
C SER A 2 26.67 13.05 -11.26
N LYS A 3 27.62 12.26 -10.78
CA LYS A 3 28.66 11.56 -11.54
C LYS A 3 28.08 10.41 -12.36
N PHE A 4 26.94 9.85 -11.94
CA PHE A 4 26.39 8.62 -12.51
C PHE A 4 24.96 8.70 -13.06
N ARG A 5 24.29 9.87 -13.00
CA ARG A 5 22.89 10.09 -13.47
C ARG A 5 22.55 9.51 -14.84
N ASN A 6 23.50 9.48 -15.77
CA ASN A 6 23.31 8.97 -17.13
C ASN A 6 23.38 7.43 -17.24
N SER A 7 23.46 6.70 -16.13
CA SER A 7 23.49 5.22 -16.11
C SER A 7 22.48 4.65 -15.11
N PRO A 8 21.19 4.51 -15.49
CA PRO A 8 20.15 3.94 -14.63
C PRO A 8 20.53 2.58 -14.06
N ALA A 9 21.17 1.72 -14.87
CA ALA A 9 21.64 0.40 -14.44
C ALA A 9 22.76 0.44 -13.38
N LEU A 10 23.47 1.57 -13.20
CA LEU A 10 24.45 1.74 -12.12
C LEU A 10 23.80 2.33 -10.87
N ILE A 11 22.78 3.19 -11.01
CA ILE A 11 21.94 3.67 -9.90
C ILE A 11 21.21 2.49 -9.23
N ASP A 12 20.62 1.59 -10.01
CA ASP A 12 19.95 0.37 -9.49
C ASP A 12 20.93 -0.53 -8.69
N ILE A 13 22.20 -0.59 -9.10
CA ILE A 13 23.26 -1.36 -8.44
C ILE A 13 23.76 -0.66 -7.17
N LEU A 14 23.91 0.68 -7.19
CA LEU A 14 24.24 1.45 -5.99
C LEU A 14 23.15 1.33 -4.92
N ARG A 15 21.86 1.38 -5.30
CA ARG A 15 20.73 1.15 -4.38
C ARG A 15 20.73 -0.26 -3.78
N ALA A 16 21.21 -1.27 -4.51
CA ALA A 16 21.35 -2.63 -3.97
C ALA A 16 22.51 -2.76 -2.96
N LEU A 17 23.55 -1.93 -3.11
CA LEU A 17 24.77 -1.94 -2.28
C LEU A 17 24.75 -0.94 -1.10
N SER A 18 23.87 0.06 -1.13
CA SER A 18 23.80 1.13 -0.11
C SER A 18 23.35 0.65 1.28
N GLY A 19 22.95 -0.62 1.42
CA GLY A 19 22.71 -1.24 2.74
C GLY A 19 23.97 -1.53 3.55
N GLY A 20 25.18 -1.24 3.03
CA GLY A 20 26.46 -1.44 3.73
C GLY A 20 26.92 -2.90 3.83
N GLU A 21 26.10 -3.84 3.36
CA GLU A 21 26.39 -5.28 3.35
C GLU A 21 27.43 -5.65 2.26
N THR A 22 28.13 -6.77 2.49
CA THR A 22 29.01 -7.38 1.47
C THR A 22 28.20 -8.35 0.62
N LEU A 23 27.99 -8.04 -0.65
CA LEU A 23 27.11 -8.80 -1.55
C LEU A 23 27.86 -9.51 -2.68
N SER A 24 27.39 -10.69 -3.10
CA SER A 24 27.85 -11.36 -4.32
C SER A 24 27.20 -10.79 -5.59
N ALA A 25 27.77 -11.10 -6.76
CA ALA A 25 27.18 -10.73 -8.05
C ALA A 25 25.74 -11.27 -8.24
N ASN A 26 25.40 -12.40 -7.63
CA ASN A 26 24.07 -12.99 -7.71
C ASN A 26 23.06 -12.24 -6.83
N GLU A 27 23.46 -11.83 -5.62
CA GLU A 27 22.60 -11.06 -4.71
C GLU A 27 22.36 -9.64 -5.23
N ILE A 28 23.39 -8.99 -5.80
CA ILE A 28 23.24 -7.70 -6.49
C ILE A 28 22.25 -7.85 -7.66
N ARG A 29 22.32 -8.94 -8.42
CA ARG A 29 21.38 -9.21 -9.51
C ARG A 29 19.96 -9.48 -9.02
N ALA A 30 19.80 -10.18 -7.89
CA ALA A 30 18.49 -10.42 -7.27
C ALA A 30 17.86 -9.13 -6.74
N ARG A 31 18.65 -8.25 -6.11
CA ARG A 31 18.17 -6.98 -5.53
C ARG A 31 17.94 -5.87 -6.56
N SER A 32 18.81 -5.74 -7.58
CA SER A 32 18.73 -4.68 -8.60
C SER A 32 18.02 -5.09 -9.90
N GLY A 33 17.82 -6.39 -10.13
CA GLY A 33 17.42 -6.92 -11.44
C GLY A 33 18.50 -6.81 -12.53
N ARG A 34 19.68 -6.23 -12.24
CA ARG A 34 20.76 -5.96 -13.21
C ARG A 34 21.97 -6.86 -13.00
N SER A 35 22.64 -7.26 -14.08
CA SER A 35 23.96 -7.88 -13.99
C SER A 35 25.03 -6.82 -13.74
N PHE A 36 25.85 -7.01 -12.70
CA PHE A 36 26.94 -6.08 -12.39
C PHE A 36 28.16 -6.35 -13.28
N SER A 37 28.26 -5.63 -14.40
CA SER A 37 29.33 -5.85 -15.39
C SER A 37 30.71 -5.40 -14.90
N SER A 38 31.77 -6.00 -15.43
CA SER A 38 33.17 -5.63 -15.12
C SER A 38 33.48 -4.15 -15.40
N ALA A 39 32.84 -3.54 -16.42
CA ALA A 39 32.98 -2.12 -16.71
C ALA A 39 32.33 -1.22 -15.63
N GLN A 40 31.22 -1.65 -15.03
CA GLN A 40 30.57 -0.93 -13.91
C GLN A 40 31.34 -1.13 -12.61
N GLN A 41 31.82 -2.36 -12.35
CA GLN A 41 32.71 -2.65 -11.21
C GLN A 41 33.93 -1.74 -11.26
N LYS A 42 34.60 -1.67 -12.43
CA LYS A 42 35.78 -0.83 -12.65
C LYS A 42 35.52 0.66 -12.36
N LYS A 43 34.38 1.21 -12.81
CA LYS A 43 33.96 2.60 -12.53
C LYS A 43 33.75 2.92 -11.05
N LEU A 44 33.50 1.93 -10.20
CA LEU A 44 33.32 2.11 -8.76
C LEU A 44 34.58 1.72 -7.96
N THR A 45 35.43 0.84 -8.47
CA THR A 45 36.71 0.48 -7.83
C THR A 45 37.82 1.49 -8.10
N GLU A 46 37.93 2.04 -9.33
CA GLU A 46 39.00 3.01 -9.66
C GLU A 46 38.97 4.29 -8.80
N PRO A 47 37.80 4.86 -8.43
CA PRO A 47 37.74 5.99 -7.51
C PRO A 47 37.78 5.61 -6.02
N GLY A 48 37.89 4.32 -5.68
CA GLY A 48 37.88 3.84 -4.28
C GLY A 48 36.51 3.69 -3.63
N TYR A 49 35.40 3.79 -4.37
CA TYR A 49 34.04 3.66 -3.83
C TYR A 49 33.62 2.21 -3.53
N LEU A 50 34.30 1.23 -4.12
CA LEU A 50 33.95 -0.18 -4.01
C LEU A 50 35.20 -1.05 -3.76
N VAL A 51 35.11 -1.94 -2.78
CA VAL A 51 36.07 -3.02 -2.55
C VAL A 51 35.54 -4.30 -3.16
N VAL A 52 36.40 -5.03 -3.88
CA VAL A 52 36.09 -6.36 -4.42
C VAL A 52 36.81 -7.42 -3.59
N GLY A 53 36.04 -8.19 -2.83
CA GLY A 53 36.51 -9.34 -2.06
C GLY A 53 36.33 -10.67 -2.81
N LYS A 54 36.68 -11.76 -2.13
CA LYS A 54 36.36 -13.13 -2.56
C LYS A 54 35.79 -13.93 -1.39
N ALA A 55 34.65 -14.58 -1.63
CA ALA A 55 34.09 -15.62 -0.77
C ALA A 55 34.20 -16.96 -1.51
N GLY A 56 35.24 -17.74 -1.18
CA GLY A 56 35.57 -18.98 -1.89
C GLY A 56 35.88 -18.73 -3.38
N ARG A 57 35.00 -19.21 -4.27
CA ARG A 57 35.11 -19.01 -5.73
C ARG A 57 34.34 -17.80 -6.26
N ALA A 58 33.50 -17.16 -5.46
CA ALA A 58 32.69 -16.02 -5.87
C ALA A 58 33.35 -14.68 -5.50
N SER A 59 33.25 -13.68 -6.38
CA SER A 59 33.58 -12.30 -6.05
C SER A 59 32.48 -11.67 -5.20
N THR A 60 32.89 -10.94 -4.17
CA THR A 60 32.00 -10.14 -3.31
C THR A 60 32.31 -8.66 -3.46
N PHE A 61 31.34 -7.80 -3.16
CA PHE A 61 31.39 -6.37 -3.41
C PHE A 61 30.85 -5.64 -2.18
N THR A 62 31.59 -4.64 -1.71
CA THR A 62 31.24 -3.84 -0.53
C THR A 62 31.56 -2.38 -0.82
N LEU A 63 30.66 -1.45 -0.52
CA LEU A 63 30.97 -0.02 -0.60
C LEU A 63 31.94 0.37 0.52
N THR A 64 32.84 1.29 0.22
CA THR A 64 33.64 1.99 1.25
C THR A 64 32.81 3.06 1.94
N ALA A 65 33.34 3.72 2.98
CA ALA A 65 32.68 4.89 3.58
C ALA A 65 32.44 5.98 2.51
N ASP A 66 33.49 6.40 1.80
CA ASP A 66 33.42 7.31 0.65
C ASP A 66 32.44 6.84 -0.43
N GLY A 67 32.30 5.52 -0.61
CA GLY A 67 31.36 4.90 -1.54
C GLY A 67 29.90 4.91 -1.06
N MET A 68 29.67 4.85 0.26
CA MET A 68 28.34 5.01 0.86
C MET A 68 27.91 6.47 0.88
N ASP A 69 28.79 7.40 1.22
CA ASP A 69 28.53 8.85 1.16
C ASP A 69 28.21 9.27 -0.29
N MET A 70 29.04 8.83 -1.25
CA MET A 70 28.79 9.03 -2.68
C MET A 70 27.48 8.36 -3.14
N ALA A 71 27.16 7.16 -2.64
CA ALA A 71 25.91 6.51 -2.97
C ALA A 71 24.70 7.27 -2.40
N SER A 72 24.77 7.86 -1.20
CA SER A 72 23.71 8.73 -0.68
C SER A 72 23.57 9.98 -1.55
N ASP A 73 24.65 10.75 -1.74
CA ASP A 73 24.66 11.95 -2.59
C ASP A 73 24.11 11.69 -4.01
N GLU A 74 24.43 10.54 -4.61
CA GLU A 74 23.93 10.16 -5.92
C GLU A 74 22.50 9.62 -5.89
N LEU A 75 22.05 8.91 -4.85
CA LEU A 75 20.69 8.36 -4.74
C LEU A 75 19.68 9.44 -4.34
N ASP A 76 20.00 10.25 -3.33
CA ASP A 76 19.28 11.47 -2.95
C ASP A 76 19.27 12.47 -4.13
N GLY A 77 20.33 12.48 -4.94
CA GLY A 77 20.42 13.22 -6.21
C GLY A 77 19.78 12.55 -7.44
N ALA A 78 19.30 11.31 -7.36
CA ALA A 78 18.78 10.52 -8.49
C ALA A 78 17.29 10.16 -8.41
N GLU A 79 16.54 10.66 -7.43
CA GLU A 79 15.07 10.65 -7.48
C GLU A 79 14.50 11.68 -8.48
N GLN A 80 14.77 11.47 -9.77
CA GLN A 80 13.81 11.74 -10.85
C GLN A 80 13.99 10.67 -11.95
N PRO A 81 13.14 9.62 -11.98
CA PRO A 81 13.04 8.74 -13.14
C PRO A 81 12.67 9.53 -14.40
N SER A 82 13.17 9.10 -15.55
CA SER A 82 13.06 9.86 -16.81
C SER A 82 11.62 10.07 -17.28
N ARG A 83 11.28 11.35 -17.51
CA ARG A 83 10.03 11.81 -18.13
C ARG A 83 9.65 11.03 -19.40
N HIS A 84 8.61 10.19 -19.30
CA HIS A 84 7.71 9.75 -20.39
C HIS A 84 6.50 9.01 -19.75
N ALA A 85 5.29 9.55 -19.58
CA ALA A 85 4.78 10.92 -19.39
C ALA A 85 3.35 10.80 -18.76
N PRO A 86 2.75 11.83 -18.11
CA PRO A 86 3.26 13.18 -17.82
C PRO A 86 3.41 13.44 -16.30
N ASP A 87 4.64 13.65 -15.83
CA ASP A 87 4.87 14.21 -14.48
C ASP A 87 4.72 15.74 -14.52
N GLN A 88 3.51 16.20 -14.86
CA GLN A 88 3.04 17.49 -14.37
C GLN A 88 2.64 17.25 -12.91
N ARG A 89 3.54 17.62 -11.99
CA ARG A 89 3.21 17.83 -10.58
C ARG A 89 1.85 18.51 -10.47
N LEU A 90 0.94 17.93 -9.71
CA LEU A 90 -0.41 18.47 -9.62
C LEU A 90 -0.36 19.92 -9.13
N GLY A 91 -1.06 20.80 -9.83
CA GLY A 91 -1.20 22.21 -9.46
C GLY A 91 -1.73 22.33 -8.03
N ALA A 92 -1.45 23.46 -7.36
CA ALA A 92 -1.88 23.64 -5.97
C ALA A 92 -3.40 23.42 -5.79
N GLU A 93 -4.20 23.88 -6.74
CA GLU A 93 -5.65 23.65 -6.77
C GLU A 93 -6.02 22.19 -7.04
N GLU A 94 -5.29 21.48 -7.91
CA GLU A 94 -5.50 20.05 -8.20
C GLU A 94 -5.20 19.19 -6.97
N ARG A 95 -4.07 19.45 -6.28
CA ARG A 95 -3.71 18.76 -5.02
C ARG A 95 -4.74 19.05 -3.92
N LYS A 96 -5.12 20.32 -3.75
CA LYS A 96 -6.14 20.72 -2.77
C LYS A 96 -7.48 20.02 -3.02
N ALA A 97 -7.91 19.91 -4.27
CA ALA A 97 -9.12 19.17 -4.62
C ALA A 97 -8.95 17.66 -4.40
N LEU A 98 -7.84 17.05 -4.82
CA LEU A 98 -7.57 15.62 -4.62
C LEU A 98 -7.56 15.24 -3.13
N PHE A 99 -6.90 16.03 -2.28
CA PHE A 99 -6.87 15.82 -0.84
C PHE A 99 -8.23 16.07 -0.17
N ALA A 100 -9.04 17.01 -0.69
CA ALA A 100 -10.41 17.22 -0.22
C ALA A 100 -11.37 16.06 -0.57
N LEU A 101 -10.96 15.14 -1.45
CA LEU A 101 -11.67 13.92 -1.82
C LEU A 101 -11.14 12.67 -1.11
N LEU A 102 -10.05 12.77 -0.33
CA LEU A 102 -9.61 11.69 0.57
C LEU A 102 -10.63 11.55 1.70
N SER A 103 -11.56 10.63 1.51
CA SER A 103 -12.72 10.40 2.36
C SER A 103 -12.91 8.91 2.57
N PRO A 104 -13.45 8.47 3.71
CA PRO A 104 -13.84 7.08 3.89
C PRO A 104 -14.96 6.66 2.92
N SER A 105 -15.81 7.62 2.51
CA SER A 105 -16.92 7.33 1.60
C SER A 105 -16.41 7.04 0.19
N LEU A 106 -16.88 5.92 -0.38
CA LEU A 106 -16.68 5.56 -1.80
C LEU A 106 -17.09 6.71 -2.74
N GLN A 107 -18.14 7.45 -2.39
CA GLN A 107 -18.55 8.66 -3.12
C GLN A 107 -18.64 9.87 -2.20
N VAL A 108 -17.91 10.92 -2.54
CA VAL A 108 -17.80 12.16 -1.78
C VAL A 108 -18.71 13.23 -2.38
N SER A 109 -19.62 13.79 -1.59
CA SER A 109 -20.51 14.87 -2.06
C SER A 109 -19.79 16.21 -2.17
N TYR A 110 -19.90 16.86 -3.32
CA TYR A 110 -19.43 18.24 -3.50
C TYR A 110 -20.01 19.20 -2.45
N ALA A 111 -21.28 19.01 -2.08
CA ALA A 111 -21.94 19.83 -1.08
C ALA A 111 -21.37 19.62 0.33
N GLU A 112 -20.83 18.44 0.62
CA GLU A 112 -20.18 18.13 1.90
C GLU A 112 -18.76 18.68 1.94
N VAL A 113 -17.97 18.49 0.89
CA VAL A 113 -16.63 19.08 0.75
C VAL A 113 -16.68 20.60 0.92
N LYS A 114 -17.63 21.26 0.23
CA LYS A 114 -17.80 22.72 0.33
C LYS A 114 -18.26 23.17 1.73
N ARG A 115 -19.10 22.38 2.41
CA ARG A 115 -19.63 22.72 3.75
C ARG A 115 -18.61 22.49 4.87
N THR A 116 -17.89 21.37 4.82
CA THR A 116 -17.02 20.90 5.89
C THR A 116 -15.59 21.44 5.73
N LEU A 117 -15.08 21.52 4.51
CA LEU A 117 -13.70 21.95 4.23
C LEU A 117 -13.61 23.35 3.61
N GLY A 118 -14.73 23.94 3.20
CA GLY A 118 -14.76 25.25 2.51
C GLY A 118 -14.22 25.22 1.07
N ILE A 119 -13.87 24.04 0.54
CA ILE A 119 -13.19 23.88 -0.75
C ILE A 119 -14.21 23.78 -1.89
N ALA A 120 -14.04 24.60 -2.92
CA ALA A 120 -14.87 24.60 -4.12
C ALA A 120 -14.14 23.93 -5.29
N ILE A 121 -14.55 22.70 -5.64
CA ILE A 121 -14.08 21.98 -6.83
C ILE A 121 -14.85 22.45 -8.07
N GLY A 122 -14.36 23.52 -8.69
CA GLY A 122 -14.93 24.16 -9.88
C GLY A 122 -14.86 23.28 -11.15
N GLU A 123 -15.67 23.61 -12.16
CA GLU A 123 -15.91 22.73 -13.32
C GLU A 123 -14.68 22.34 -14.12
N GLY A 124 -13.83 23.30 -14.50
CA GLY A 124 -12.58 23.00 -15.20
C GLY A 124 -11.64 22.09 -14.39
N LEU A 125 -11.68 22.18 -13.05
CA LEU A 125 -10.90 21.34 -12.16
C LEU A 125 -11.46 19.91 -12.09
N ARG A 126 -12.79 19.74 -12.12
CA ARG A 126 -13.45 18.42 -12.19
C ARG A 126 -13.07 17.69 -13.47
N HIS A 127 -13.21 18.37 -14.62
CA HIS A 127 -12.80 17.81 -15.91
C HIS A 127 -11.31 17.47 -15.92
N THR A 128 -10.45 18.36 -15.45
CA THR A 128 -8.99 18.10 -15.41
C THR A 128 -8.61 16.89 -14.55
N LEU A 129 -9.25 16.69 -13.39
CA LEU A 129 -9.01 15.50 -12.56
C LEU A 129 -9.57 14.21 -13.21
N ALA A 130 -10.71 14.29 -13.90
CA ALA A 130 -11.31 13.17 -14.62
C ALA A 130 -10.49 12.79 -15.88
N ASP A 131 -10.03 13.76 -16.66
CA ASP A 131 -9.15 13.58 -17.83
C ASP A 131 -7.80 12.97 -17.45
N LYS A 132 -7.28 13.33 -16.26
CA LYS A 132 -6.10 12.68 -15.66
C LYS A 132 -6.39 11.27 -15.14
N GLY A 133 -7.65 10.83 -15.12
CA GLY A 133 -8.09 9.52 -14.63
C GLY A 133 -7.98 9.36 -13.11
N LEU A 134 -8.03 10.46 -12.36
CA LEU A 134 -7.87 10.47 -10.89
C LEU A 134 -9.21 10.37 -10.15
N VAL A 135 -10.29 10.80 -10.79
CA VAL A 135 -11.66 10.75 -10.24
C VAL A 135 -12.66 10.27 -11.28
N VAL A 136 -13.69 9.57 -10.82
CA VAL A 136 -14.96 9.44 -11.54
C VAL A 136 -15.90 10.51 -11.01
N VAL A 137 -16.56 11.24 -11.92
CA VAL A 137 -17.59 12.24 -11.58
C VAL A 137 -18.96 11.60 -11.80
N VAL A 138 -19.80 11.60 -10.78
CA VAL A 138 -21.17 11.10 -10.87
C VAL A 138 -22.12 12.29 -10.97
N GLU A 139 -22.82 12.37 -12.10
CA GLU A 139 -23.78 13.45 -12.38
C GLU A 139 -25.13 13.24 -11.68
N GLY A 140 -25.89 14.33 -11.54
CA GLY A 140 -27.04 14.43 -10.63
C GLY A 140 -26.65 15.22 -9.37
N PRO A 141 -26.85 14.72 -8.13
CA PRO A 141 -26.21 15.32 -6.96
C PRO A 141 -24.69 15.10 -7.07
N LEU A 142 -23.96 16.17 -7.42
CA LEU A 142 -22.55 16.12 -7.80
C LEU A 142 -21.68 15.39 -6.76
N ARG A 143 -21.20 14.20 -7.13
CA ARG A 143 -20.34 13.33 -6.32
C ARG A 143 -19.07 12.96 -7.07
N PHE A 144 -18.04 12.62 -6.30
CA PHE A 144 -16.74 12.17 -6.79
C PHE A 144 -16.34 10.86 -6.15
N GLU A 145 -15.71 10.00 -6.93
CA GLU A 145 -15.11 8.75 -6.49
C GLU A 145 -13.63 8.76 -6.91
N LEU A 146 -12.71 8.52 -5.97
CA LEU A 146 -11.28 8.42 -6.28
C LEU A 146 -11.00 7.08 -6.96
N THR A 147 -10.38 7.11 -8.14
CA THR A 147 -9.91 5.89 -8.80
C THR A 147 -8.69 5.33 -8.04
N GLU A 148 -8.32 4.07 -8.29
CA GLU A 148 -7.05 3.50 -7.79
C GLU A 148 -5.85 4.42 -8.10
N LYS A 149 -5.83 5.00 -9.31
CA LYS A 149 -4.81 5.97 -9.73
C LYS A 149 -4.91 7.27 -8.90
N GLY A 150 -6.12 7.74 -8.61
CA GLY A 150 -6.37 8.88 -7.72
C GLY A 150 -5.80 8.65 -6.32
N TRP A 151 -6.08 7.50 -5.71
CA TRP A 151 -5.51 7.08 -4.42
C TRP A 151 -3.99 7.02 -4.44
N ALA A 152 -3.40 6.33 -5.43
CA ALA A 152 -1.95 6.21 -5.57
C ALA A 152 -1.25 7.57 -5.76
N VAL A 153 -1.85 8.48 -6.54
CA VAL A 153 -1.32 9.84 -6.74
C VAL A 153 -1.49 10.69 -5.47
N ALA A 154 -2.60 10.56 -4.74
CA ALA A 154 -2.80 11.25 -3.47
C ALA A 154 -1.77 10.80 -2.41
N GLU A 155 -1.53 9.48 -2.30
CA GLU A 155 -0.51 8.93 -1.41
C GLU A 155 0.90 9.40 -1.80
N ALA A 156 1.21 9.46 -3.11
CA ALA A 156 2.49 9.98 -3.61
C ALA A 156 2.68 11.47 -3.30
N GLU A 157 1.64 12.31 -3.44
CA GLU A 157 1.72 13.75 -3.11
C GLU A 157 1.76 14.01 -1.59
N LEU A 158 1.14 13.14 -0.76
CA LEU A 158 1.24 13.22 0.71
C LEU A 158 2.58 12.72 1.25
N SER A 159 3.18 11.70 0.62
CA SER A 159 4.50 11.17 0.99
C SER A 159 5.68 11.91 0.35
N ARG A 160 5.43 13.00 -0.40
CA ARG A 160 6.49 13.90 -0.86
C ARG A 160 7.02 14.77 0.30
N PRO A 161 8.34 15.03 0.35
CA PRO A 161 8.90 16.01 1.29
C PRO A 161 8.37 17.41 0.97
N ALA A 162 8.22 18.23 2.02
CA ALA A 162 7.88 19.65 1.89
C ALA A 162 9.00 20.45 1.21
N GLU A 163 8.62 21.56 0.57
CA GLU A 163 9.55 22.41 -0.17
C GLU A 163 10.41 23.28 0.76
N ALA A 164 11.55 23.75 0.25
CA ALA A 164 12.46 24.61 1.00
C ALA A 164 11.79 25.89 1.52
N ASP A 165 10.81 26.42 0.79
CA ASP A 165 10.07 27.65 1.14
C ASP A 165 8.78 27.40 1.94
N ASP A 166 8.39 26.14 2.19
CA ASP A 166 7.14 25.84 2.90
C ASP A 166 7.16 26.35 4.37
N PRO A 167 6.02 26.81 4.92
CA PRO A 167 5.93 27.20 6.32
C PRO A 167 6.33 26.04 7.27
N PRO A 168 6.93 26.32 8.45
CA PRO A 168 7.38 25.28 9.38
C PRO A 168 6.30 24.27 9.78
N LEU A 169 5.05 24.72 9.93
CA LEU A 169 3.91 23.84 10.23
C LEU A 169 3.61 22.86 9.08
N LEU A 170 3.70 23.31 7.82
CA LEU A 170 3.46 22.46 6.66
C LEU A 170 4.58 21.43 6.49
N LYS A 171 5.84 21.83 6.72
CA LYS A 171 7.00 20.92 6.79
C LYS A 171 6.82 19.83 7.86
N LEU A 172 6.34 20.21 9.04
CA LEU A 172 6.05 19.27 10.13
C LEU A 172 4.95 18.26 9.74
N LEU A 173 3.88 18.72 9.09
CA LEU A 173 2.80 17.86 8.62
C LEU A 173 3.28 16.86 7.55
N HIS A 174 3.98 17.33 6.51
CA HIS A 174 4.58 16.45 5.50
C HIS A 174 5.49 15.39 6.12
N HIS A 175 6.38 15.78 7.05
CA HIS A 175 7.24 14.84 7.76
C HIS A 175 6.45 13.73 8.48
N HIS A 176 5.37 14.09 9.18
CA HIS A 176 4.52 13.11 9.86
C HIS A 176 3.73 12.21 8.89
N PHE A 177 3.24 12.75 7.76
CA PHE A 177 2.62 11.94 6.71
C PHE A 177 3.60 10.96 6.07
N CYS A 178 4.85 11.38 5.80
CA CYS A 178 5.89 10.47 5.32
C CYS A 178 6.17 9.32 6.29
N LEU A 179 6.32 9.63 7.59
CA LEU A 179 6.53 8.61 8.63
C LEU A 179 5.33 7.67 8.78
N LEU A 180 4.11 8.20 8.77
CA LEU A 180 2.87 7.41 8.86
C LEU A 180 2.75 6.46 7.67
N LEU A 181 2.89 6.95 6.45
CA LEU A 181 2.77 6.15 5.22
C LEU A 181 3.88 5.09 5.12
N ALA A 182 5.12 5.41 5.53
CA ALA A 182 6.17 4.40 5.65
C ALA A 182 5.84 3.33 6.73
N GLY A 183 5.26 3.74 7.85
CA GLY A 183 4.79 2.86 8.92
C GLY A 183 3.63 1.94 8.51
N LEU A 184 2.74 2.38 7.61
CA LEU A 184 1.68 1.56 7.03
C LEU A 184 2.25 0.58 5.99
N ARG A 185 3.11 1.05 5.08
CA ARG A 185 3.72 0.20 4.03
C ARG A 185 4.56 -0.95 4.62
N THR A 186 5.24 -0.74 5.76
CA THR A 186 5.96 -1.83 6.47
C THR A 186 5.04 -2.92 7.05
N ARG A 187 3.74 -2.66 7.12
CA ARG A 187 2.68 -3.61 7.53
C ARG A 187 1.88 -4.15 6.33
N GLY A 188 2.25 -3.78 5.10
CA GLY A 188 1.51 -4.13 3.89
C GLY A 188 0.23 -3.32 3.67
N LEU A 189 0.06 -2.18 4.36
CA LEU A 189 -1.12 -1.31 4.26
C LEU A 189 -0.79 -0.03 3.46
N GLY A 190 -1.74 0.43 2.66
CA GLY A 190 -1.71 1.70 1.93
C GLY A 190 -2.66 2.75 2.49
N LEU A 191 -2.72 3.91 1.84
CA LEU A 191 -3.62 5.00 2.22
C LEU A 191 -5.10 4.60 2.11
N THR A 192 -5.46 3.81 1.09
CA THR A 192 -6.83 3.31 0.86
C THR A 192 -7.33 2.46 2.03
N ASP A 193 -6.49 1.59 2.60
CA ASP A 193 -6.89 0.69 3.70
C ASP A 193 -7.25 1.47 4.97
N MET A 194 -6.46 2.50 5.32
CA MET A 194 -6.70 3.40 6.45
C MET A 194 -8.04 4.14 6.33
N TYR A 195 -8.42 4.53 5.10
CA TYR A 195 -9.70 5.17 4.83
C TYR A 195 -10.86 4.16 4.76
N ALA A 196 -10.63 2.92 4.30
CA ALA A 196 -11.62 1.84 4.33
C ALA A 196 -12.00 1.43 5.77
N GLU A 197 -11.05 1.36 6.70
CA GLU A 197 -11.33 1.13 8.13
C GLU A 197 -12.23 2.23 8.72
N SER A 198 -11.93 3.49 8.38
CA SER A 198 -12.70 4.65 8.83
C SER A 198 -14.13 4.69 8.28
N TYR A 199 -14.39 4.05 7.12
CA TYR A 199 -15.72 3.99 6.51
C TYR A 199 -16.66 3.10 7.31
N VAL A 200 -16.14 1.96 7.78
CA VAL A 200 -16.92 0.99 8.53
C VAL A 200 -17.24 1.51 9.94
N ASP A 201 -16.32 2.22 10.61
CA ASP A 201 -16.62 2.88 11.90
C ASP A 201 -17.70 3.97 11.77
N MET A 202 -17.68 4.78 10.71
CA MET A 202 -18.71 5.80 10.47
C MET A 202 -20.06 5.19 10.07
N SER A 203 -20.07 4.13 9.25
CA SER A 203 -21.29 3.42 8.84
C SER A 203 -21.95 2.69 10.02
N THR A 204 -21.17 1.97 10.82
CA THR A 204 -21.67 1.25 12.01
C THR A 204 -22.21 2.20 13.09
N LYS A 205 -21.63 3.40 13.25
CA LYS A 205 -22.18 4.46 14.13
C LYS A 205 -23.54 5.00 13.69
N GLN A 206 -23.94 4.86 12.42
CA GLN A 206 -25.25 5.30 11.93
C GLN A 206 -26.33 4.19 11.90
N ALA A 207 -25.95 2.92 12.09
CA ALA A 207 -26.87 1.77 12.08
C ALA A 207 -27.13 1.14 13.47
N ALA A 208 -26.63 1.75 14.55
CA ALA A 208 -26.56 1.13 15.87
C ALA A 208 -27.85 1.21 16.74
N ALA A 209 -28.87 0.42 16.38
CA ALA A 209 -29.75 -0.31 17.31
C ALA A 209 -30.75 -1.16 16.48
N PRO A 210 -30.73 -2.52 16.53
CA PRO A 210 -30.41 -3.37 17.69
C PRO A 210 -29.37 -4.49 17.42
N ARG A 211 -28.67 -4.50 16.28
CA ARG A 211 -27.92 -5.67 15.75
C ARG A 211 -26.72 -6.17 16.59
N LYS A 212 -26.24 -5.38 17.56
CA LYS A 212 -24.96 -5.66 18.28
C LYS A 212 -24.97 -6.99 19.06
N VAL A 213 -26.10 -7.38 19.65
CA VAL A 213 -26.19 -8.60 20.48
C VAL A 213 -26.07 -9.87 19.64
N ALA A 214 -26.61 -9.88 18.41
CA ALA A 214 -26.50 -11.02 17.50
C ALA A 214 -25.05 -11.22 17.01
N ALA A 215 -24.36 -10.12 16.65
CA ALA A 215 -22.97 -10.15 16.21
C ALA A 215 -22.01 -10.68 17.30
N GLU A 216 -22.25 -10.37 18.58
CA GLU A 216 -21.48 -10.91 19.69
C GLU A 216 -21.70 -12.43 19.87
N THR A 217 -22.92 -12.95 19.65
CA THR A 217 -23.19 -14.40 19.70
C THR A 217 -22.68 -15.18 18.47
N VAL A 218 -22.82 -14.66 17.26
CA VAL A 218 -22.28 -15.29 16.03
C VAL A 218 -20.75 -15.26 16.05
N GLY A 219 -20.15 -14.18 16.57
CA GLY A 219 -18.70 -14.06 16.69
C GLY A 219 -18.06 -15.11 17.60
N ALA A 220 -18.71 -15.45 18.71
CA ALA A 220 -18.29 -16.56 19.57
C ALA A 220 -18.35 -17.91 18.83
N ARG A 221 -19.48 -18.18 18.15
CA ARG A 221 -19.66 -19.42 17.38
C ARG A 221 -18.63 -19.64 16.27
N ILE A 222 -18.15 -18.58 15.60
CA ILE A 222 -17.08 -18.68 14.59
C ILE A 222 -15.75 -19.12 15.22
N ILE A 223 -15.47 -18.63 16.43
CA ILE A 223 -14.26 -18.99 17.20
C ILE A 223 -14.38 -20.44 17.69
N ASP A 224 -15.52 -20.83 18.27
CA ASP A 224 -15.76 -22.21 18.72
C ASP A 224 -15.70 -23.21 17.54
N ALA A 225 -16.28 -22.86 16.39
CA ALA A 225 -16.24 -23.69 15.18
C ALA A 225 -14.82 -23.87 14.61
N TYR A 226 -13.86 -23.01 14.93
CA TYR A 226 -12.46 -23.21 14.52
C TYR A 226 -11.87 -24.44 15.19
N ASP A 227 -12.06 -24.61 16.51
CA ASP A 227 -11.53 -25.75 17.26
C ASP A 227 -12.15 -27.09 16.80
N GLU A 228 -13.39 -27.08 16.29
CA GLU A 228 -14.03 -28.26 15.71
C GLU A 228 -13.58 -28.58 14.27
N LEU A 229 -13.22 -27.56 13.48
CA LEU A 229 -12.93 -27.70 12.04
C LEU A 229 -11.43 -27.81 11.71
N VAL A 230 -10.56 -27.34 12.60
CA VAL A 230 -9.10 -27.30 12.40
C VAL A 230 -8.49 -28.71 12.51
N TYR A 231 -7.63 -29.06 11.55
CA TYR A 231 -7.01 -30.39 11.50
C TYR A 231 -5.81 -30.52 12.47
N GLU A 232 -5.12 -29.41 12.73
CA GLU A 232 -3.95 -29.30 13.61
C GLU A 232 -4.01 -27.95 14.33
N PRO A 233 -3.64 -27.84 15.63
CA PRO A 233 -3.71 -26.58 16.37
C PRO A 233 -2.92 -25.44 15.71
N GLY A 234 -3.55 -24.29 15.49
CA GLY A 234 -2.96 -23.16 14.76
C GLY A 234 -2.96 -23.31 13.23
N GLY A 235 -3.58 -24.37 12.70
CA GLY A 235 -3.78 -24.58 11.27
C GLY A 235 -4.84 -23.67 10.65
N TRP A 236 -5.00 -23.76 9.33
CA TRP A 236 -5.97 -22.97 8.58
C TRP A 236 -7.25 -23.76 8.29
N VAL A 237 -8.41 -23.11 8.44
CA VAL A 237 -9.72 -23.67 8.09
C VAL A 237 -10.27 -22.91 6.87
N SER A 238 -10.85 -23.62 5.90
CA SER A 238 -11.44 -22.97 4.73
C SER A 238 -12.82 -22.38 5.03
N LEU A 239 -13.11 -21.21 4.44
CA LEU A 239 -14.42 -20.56 4.58
C LEU A 239 -15.55 -21.44 4.03
N THR A 240 -15.27 -22.29 3.03
CA THR A 240 -16.21 -23.32 2.55
C THR A 240 -16.71 -24.21 3.69
N ARG A 241 -15.79 -24.76 4.51
CA ARG A 241 -16.14 -25.64 5.62
C ARG A 241 -16.83 -24.89 6.76
N LEU A 242 -16.43 -23.64 7.03
CA LEU A 242 -17.12 -22.79 7.99
C LEU A 242 -18.58 -22.51 7.60
N ARG A 243 -18.83 -22.16 6.33
CA ARG A 243 -20.18 -21.93 5.79
C ARG A 243 -21.05 -23.18 5.80
N GLU A 244 -20.47 -24.36 5.56
CA GLU A 244 -21.20 -25.63 5.70
C GLU A 244 -21.60 -25.90 7.16
N HIS A 245 -20.69 -25.64 8.10
CA HIS A 245 -20.92 -25.85 9.53
C HIS A 245 -21.92 -24.84 10.11
N MET A 246 -21.85 -23.57 9.70
CA MET A 246 -22.74 -22.48 10.13
C MET A 246 -23.87 -22.21 9.12
N SER A 247 -24.45 -23.27 8.56
CA SER A 247 -25.53 -23.18 7.55
C SER A 247 -26.87 -22.64 8.09
N ASP A 248 -26.97 -22.40 9.38
CA ASP A 248 -28.09 -21.74 10.05
C ASP A 248 -27.95 -20.20 10.15
N VAL A 249 -26.79 -19.64 9.76
CA VAL A 249 -26.53 -18.20 9.76
C VAL A 249 -26.55 -17.67 8.33
N GLU A 250 -27.26 -16.56 8.10
CA GLU A 250 -27.34 -15.93 6.80
C GLU A 250 -25.97 -15.45 6.31
N ARG A 251 -25.74 -15.55 4.99
CA ARG A 251 -24.42 -15.30 4.39
C ARG A 251 -23.88 -13.91 4.71
N GLU A 252 -24.70 -12.88 4.52
CA GLU A 252 -24.30 -11.49 4.77
C GLU A 252 -23.96 -11.25 6.26
N GLU A 253 -24.68 -11.90 7.18
CA GLU A 253 -24.40 -11.79 8.62
C GLU A 253 -23.07 -12.47 8.99
N LEU A 254 -22.82 -13.68 8.45
CA LEU A 254 -21.55 -14.37 8.66
C LEU A 254 -20.37 -13.57 8.08
N ASP A 255 -20.54 -12.98 6.90
CA ASP A 255 -19.51 -12.18 6.21
C ASP A 255 -19.22 -10.85 6.92
N GLU A 256 -20.24 -10.17 7.45
CA GLU A 256 -20.10 -9.00 8.32
C GLU A 256 -19.32 -9.34 9.61
N VAL A 257 -19.67 -10.44 10.28
CA VAL A 257 -19.04 -10.83 11.55
C VAL A 257 -17.61 -11.31 11.35
N LEU A 258 -17.32 -12.11 10.31
CA LEU A 258 -15.95 -12.47 9.94
C LEU A 258 -15.08 -11.23 9.66
N SER A 259 -15.63 -10.26 8.92
CA SER A 259 -14.95 -8.99 8.64
C SER A 259 -14.71 -8.16 9.91
N ALA A 260 -15.61 -8.21 10.89
CA ALA A 260 -15.43 -7.57 12.18
C ALA A 260 -14.37 -8.27 13.05
N LEU A 261 -14.41 -9.60 13.17
CA LEU A 261 -13.42 -10.38 13.91
C LEU A 261 -12.00 -10.21 13.36
N PHE A 262 -11.86 -10.11 12.04
CA PHE A 262 -10.58 -9.86 11.38
C PHE A 262 -10.05 -8.44 11.69
N ARG A 263 -10.92 -7.42 11.62
CA ARG A 263 -10.59 -6.03 11.98
C ARG A 263 -10.20 -5.88 13.45
N ASP A 264 -10.87 -6.60 14.34
CA ASP A 264 -10.55 -6.65 15.77
C ASP A 264 -9.26 -7.44 16.08
N GLY A 265 -8.61 -8.05 15.07
CA GLY A 265 -7.42 -8.89 15.24
C GLY A 265 -7.69 -10.22 15.96
N ARG A 266 -8.96 -10.63 16.10
CA ARG A 266 -9.37 -11.87 16.78
C ARG A 266 -9.25 -13.11 15.89
N ILE A 267 -9.27 -12.92 14.57
CA ILE A 267 -8.97 -13.96 13.58
C ILE A 267 -8.01 -13.41 12.52
N LYS A 268 -7.31 -14.32 11.83
CA LYS A 268 -6.50 -14.03 10.64
C LYS A 268 -7.22 -14.54 9.41
N LEU A 269 -7.20 -13.77 8.32
CA LEU A 269 -7.77 -14.15 7.02
C LEU A 269 -6.69 -14.06 5.95
N ILE A 270 -6.55 -15.11 5.14
CA ILE A 270 -5.61 -15.15 4.01
C ILE A 270 -6.28 -15.65 2.73
N ALA A 271 -5.74 -15.24 1.58
CA ALA A 271 -5.97 -15.92 0.33
C ALA A 271 -5.21 -17.26 0.33
N GLU A 272 -5.76 -18.28 -0.32
CA GLU A 272 -5.02 -19.52 -0.58
C GLU A 272 -3.84 -19.20 -1.52
N VAL A 273 -2.62 -19.59 -1.12
CA VAL A 273 -1.39 -19.35 -1.90
C VAL A 273 -1.40 -20.20 -3.17
N ASN A 274 -1.90 -21.43 -3.10
CA ASN A 274 -2.05 -22.32 -4.24
C ASN A 274 -3.40 -22.13 -4.95
N GLN A 275 -3.58 -20.99 -5.60
CA GLN A 275 -4.80 -20.63 -6.35
C GLN A 275 -5.33 -21.70 -7.35
N LYS A 276 -4.49 -22.66 -7.74
CA LYS A 276 -4.86 -23.79 -8.61
C LYS A 276 -5.62 -24.93 -7.90
N THR A 277 -5.57 -25.02 -6.57
CA THR A 277 -6.33 -26.02 -5.79
C THR A 277 -7.73 -25.55 -5.41
N LEU A 278 -8.04 -24.26 -5.60
CA LEU A 278 -9.36 -23.69 -5.34
C LEU A 278 -10.40 -24.23 -6.32
N THR A 279 -11.45 -24.84 -5.78
CA THR A 279 -12.63 -25.22 -6.57
C THR A 279 -13.53 -23.98 -6.83
N HIS A 280 -14.53 -24.14 -7.69
CA HIS A 280 -15.56 -23.11 -7.88
C HIS A 280 -16.24 -22.74 -6.55
N ARG A 281 -16.50 -23.77 -5.72
CA ARG A 281 -17.16 -23.63 -4.42
C ARG A 281 -16.32 -22.85 -3.42
N ASP A 282 -14.99 -22.97 -3.48
CA ASP A 282 -14.09 -22.22 -2.58
C ASP A 282 -14.03 -20.73 -2.95
N ARG A 283 -14.16 -20.39 -4.24
CA ARG A 283 -14.29 -19.00 -4.69
C ARG A 283 -15.67 -18.44 -4.36
N GLU A 284 -16.74 -19.20 -4.59
CA GLU A 284 -18.08 -18.82 -4.16
C GLU A 284 -18.18 -18.62 -2.64
N ALA A 285 -17.42 -19.38 -1.85
CA ALA A 285 -17.35 -19.26 -0.40
C ALA A 285 -16.38 -18.18 0.09
N ALA A 286 -15.55 -17.58 -0.77
CA ALA A 286 -14.58 -16.58 -0.37
C ALA A 286 -15.24 -15.36 0.27
N LEU A 287 -14.50 -14.68 1.14
CA LEU A 287 -14.86 -13.40 1.71
C LEU A 287 -14.07 -12.30 0.99
N HIS A 288 -14.76 -11.37 0.34
CA HIS A 288 -14.11 -10.27 -0.34
C HIS A 288 -13.74 -9.17 0.65
N ILE A 289 -12.43 -8.91 0.80
CA ILE A 289 -11.90 -7.83 1.64
C ILE A 289 -10.94 -7.01 0.77
N VAL A 290 -11.39 -5.80 0.41
CA VAL A 290 -10.63 -4.74 -0.29
C VAL A 290 -9.74 -5.30 -1.42
N GLY A 291 -10.38 -5.72 -2.51
CA GLY A 291 -9.68 -6.18 -3.72
C GLY A 291 -9.24 -7.65 -3.68
N ASP A 292 -9.13 -8.27 -2.50
CA ASP A 292 -8.72 -9.66 -2.34
C ASP A 292 -9.88 -10.59 -1.98
N GLU A 293 -9.86 -11.81 -2.54
CA GLU A 293 -10.67 -12.93 -2.07
C GLU A 293 -9.92 -13.72 -0.99
N LYS A 294 -10.40 -13.64 0.26
CA LYS A 294 -9.87 -14.45 1.38
C LYS A 294 -10.60 -15.79 1.40
N HIS A 295 -9.84 -16.86 1.58
CA HIS A 295 -10.29 -18.25 1.41
C HIS A 295 -10.15 -19.09 2.68
N LEU A 296 -9.21 -18.72 3.54
CA LEU A 296 -8.85 -19.43 4.77
C LEU A 296 -8.90 -18.47 5.96
N TYR A 297 -9.33 -18.99 7.11
CA TYR A 297 -9.26 -18.29 8.40
C TYR A 297 -8.53 -19.12 9.45
N ALA A 298 -7.99 -18.44 10.47
CA ALA A 298 -7.44 -19.05 11.67
C ALA A 298 -7.67 -18.17 12.90
N VAL A 299 -7.78 -18.79 14.07
CA VAL A 299 -7.84 -18.10 15.38
C VAL A 299 -6.46 -18.14 16.04
N GLY A 300 -6.06 -17.02 16.66
CA GLY A 300 -4.81 -16.89 17.44
C GLY A 300 -4.00 -15.65 17.10
#